data_AF-A0A0C2FCX8-F1
#
_entry.id   AF-A0A0C2FCX8-F1
#
_cell.length_a   1.000
_cell.length_b   1.000
_cell.length_c   1.000
_cell.angle_alpha   90.00
_cell.angle_beta   90.00
_cell.angle_gamma   90.00
#
_symmetry.space_group_name_H-M   'P 1'
#
loop_
_entity.id
_entity.type
_entity.pdbx_description
1 polymer ?
#
loop_
_entity_poly.entity_id
_entity_poly.type
_entity_poly.pdbx_seq_one_letter_code
_entity_poly.pdbx_strand_id
1 'polypeptide(L)' 'VVPASVSAKCNACVTAPCKNGVRCETTSGRDYRCHCAAGFHGKDCENEIDACYGHPCLNNAVSK' A
#
# COMPACT_ATOMS: atom_id res chain seq x y z
N VAL A 1 31.66 22.27 -3.94
CA VAL A 1 30.51 22.51 -3.04
C VAL A 1 29.26 21.96 -3.70
N VAL A 2 28.91 20.70 -3.41
CA VAL A 2 27.62 20.15 -3.86
C VAL A 2 26.58 20.75 -2.92
N PRO A 3 25.62 21.56 -3.42
CA PRO A 3 24.65 22.20 -2.54
C PRO A 3 23.85 21.11 -1.82
N ALA A 4 23.67 21.28 -0.51
CA ALA A 4 22.99 20.37 0.41
C ALA A 4 21.47 20.20 0.13
N SER A 5 21.04 20.35 -1.12
CA SER A 5 19.64 20.45 -1.51
C SER A 5 19.28 19.61 -2.74
N VAL A 6 20.23 18.98 -3.43
CA VAL A 6 19.89 17.95 -4.44
C VAL A 6 19.59 16.65 -3.71
N SER A 7 18.54 16.65 -2.89
CA SER A 7 17.88 15.42 -2.51
C SER A 7 17.16 14.95 -3.77
N ALA A 8 17.83 14.13 -4.57
CA ALA A 8 17.18 13.32 -5.59
C ALA A 8 16.16 12.45 -4.84
N LYS A 9 14.95 12.99 -4.68
CA LYS A 9 13.85 12.35 -4.00
C LYS A 9 13.49 11.16 -4.87
N CYS A 10 14.02 9.99 -4.51
CA CYS A 10 13.86 8.76 -5.27
C CYS A 10 12.41 8.32 -5.10
N ASN A 11 11.50 8.89 -5.90
CA ASN A 11 10.08 8.63 -5.81
C ASN A 11 9.86 7.11 -5.91
N ALA A 12 9.62 6.49 -4.77
CA ALA A 12 9.53 5.04 -4.66
C ALA A 12 8.21 4.53 -5.24
N CYS A 13 7.27 5.42 -5.54
CA CYS A 13 6.07 5.11 -6.29
C CYS A 13 6.30 5.01 -7.80
N VAL A 14 7.49 5.37 -8.33
CA VAL A 14 7.80 5.28 -9.77
C VAL A 14 7.75 3.85 -10.27
N THR A 15 8.12 2.88 -9.44
CA THR A 15 8.04 1.44 -9.77
C THR A 15 6.66 0.85 -9.52
N ALA A 16 5.67 1.66 -9.14
CA ALA A 16 4.31 1.24 -8.78
C ALA A 16 4.27 0.01 -7.85
N PRO A 17 4.90 0.08 -6.66
CA PRO A 17 5.00 -1.07 -5.76
C PRO A 17 3.64 -1.48 -5.16
N CYS A 18 2.72 -0.52 -4.96
CA CYS A 18 1.39 -0.78 -4.42
C CYS A 18 0.50 -1.51 -5.44
N LYS A 19 0.21 -2.81 -5.24
CA LYS A 19 -0.61 -3.61 -6.15
C LYS A 19 -2.09 -3.25 -6.08
N ASN A 20 -2.67 -3.33 -4.88
CA ASN A 20 -4.08 -3.00 -4.62
C ASN A 20 -4.21 -1.71 -3.78
N GLY A 21 -3.30 -0.77 -4.03
CA GLY A 21 -3.28 0.53 -3.39
C GLY A 21 -4.11 1.55 -4.15
N VAL A 22 -4.90 2.35 -3.44
CA VAL A 22 -5.60 3.51 -4.03
C VAL A 22 -4.70 4.74 -4.10
N ARG A 23 -3.64 4.79 -3.30
CA ARG A 23 -2.68 5.89 -3.31
C ARG A 23 -1.31 5.44 -2.84
N CYS A 24 -0.26 5.87 -3.53
CA CYS A 24 1.13 5.70 -3.10
C CYS A 24 1.71 7.05 -2.69
N GLU A 25 2.28 7.12 -1.49
CA GLU A 25 2.92 8.30 -0.92
C GLU A 25 4.41 8.02 -0.71
N THR A 26 5.31 8.82 -1.30
CA THR A 26 6.74 8.73 -0.98
C THR A 26 7.01 9.47 0.32
N THR A 27 7.45 8.76 1.35
CA THR A 27 7.67 9.30 2.70
C THR A 27 9.05 9.93 2.84
N SER A 28 10.12 9.22 2.49
CA SER A 28 11.51 9.70 2.64
C SER A 28 12.46 8.98 1.70
N GLY A 29 13.13 9.70 0.80
CA GLY A 29 14.10 9.07 -0.10
C GLY A 29 13.42 7.97 -0.93
N ARG A 30 13.78 6.70 -0.68
CA ARG A 30 13.20 5.48 -1.31
C ARG A 30 12.06 4.83 -0.52
N ASP A 31 11.67 5.40 0.60
CA ASP A 31 10.55 4.89 1.38
C ASP A 31 9.23 5.40 0.80
N TYR A 32 8.25 4.51 0.82
CA TYR A 32 6.89 4.77 0.41
C TYR A 32 5.92 4.18 1.42
N ARG A 33 4.69 4.68 1.36
CA ARG A 33 3.54 4.14 2.05
C ARG A 33 2.40 3.99 1.05
N CYS A 34 1.89 2.77 0.97
CA CYS A 34 0.67 2.49 0.23
C CYS A 34 -0.55 2.73 1.12
N HIS A 35 -1.53 3.44 0.59
CA HIS A 35 -2.88 3.46 1.12
C HIS A 35 -3.67 2.39 0.37
N CYS A 36 -4.00 1.30 1.06
CA CYS A 36 -4.68 0.16 0.47
C CYS A 36 -6.16 0.44 0.24
N ALA A 37 -6.73 -0.19 -0.81
CA ALA A 37 -8.17 -0.26 -0.97
C ALA A 37 -8.82 -1.01 0.20
N ALA A 38 -10.11 -0.76 0.43
CA ALA A 38 -10.86 -1.52 1.42
C ALA A 38 -10.81 -3.02 1.06
N GLY A 39 -10.52 -3.87 2.05
CA GLY A 39 -10.30 -5.29 1.80
C GLY A 39 -8.86 -5.67 1.45
N PHE A 40 -7.89 -4.75 1.50
CA PHE A 40 -6.46 -5.07 1.27
C PHE A 40 -5.56 -4.50 2.36
N HIS A 41 -4.47 -5.21 2.67
CA HIS A 41 -3.43 -4.81 3.60
C HIS A 41 -2.05 -5.32 3.14
N GLY A 42 -1.00 -4.92 3.84
CA GLY A 42 0.39 -5.23 3.51
C GLY A 42 1.17 -3.96 3.19
N LYS A 43 2.49 -4.10 3.03
CA LYS A 43 3.33 -2.95 2.66
C LYS A 43 2.97 -2.46 1.25
N ASP A 44 2.66 -3.42 0.38
CA ASP A 44 2.37 -3.21 -1.03
C ASP A 44 0.89 -3.43 -1.35
N CYS A 45 0.04 -3.53 -0.31
CA CYS A 45 -1.36 -3.91 -0.44
C CYS A 45 -1.54 -5.24 -1.19
N GLU A 46 -0.62 -6.17 -0.99
CA GLU A 46 -0.61 -7.46 -1.69
C GLU A 46 -1.56 -8.50 -1.07
N ASN A 47 -1.95 -8.29 0.20
CA ASN A 47 -2.76 -9.24 0.94
C ASN A 47 -4.20 -8.76 0.97
N GLU A 48 -5.14 -9.67 0.74
CA GLU A 48 -6.55 -9.42 0.95
C GLU A 48 -6.88 -9.55 2.44
N ILE A 49 -7.65 -8.60 2.96
CA ILE A 49 -8.25 -8.70 4.28
C ILE A 49 -9.43 -9.66 4.10
N ASP A 50 -9.24 -10.89 4.56
CA ASP A 50 -10.34 -11.83 4.67
C ASP A 50 -11.42 -11.20 5.57
N ALA A 51 -12.60 -10.96 5.01
CA ALA A 51 -13.69 -10.29 5.69
C ALA A 51 -14.13 -11.05 6.97
N CYS A 52 -13.65 -12.28 7.19
CA CYS A 52 -13.91 -13.07 8.39
C CYS A 52 -12.82 -12.98 9.46
N TYR A 53 -11.79 -12.12 9.32
CA TYR A 53 -10.73 -11.96 10.32
C TYR A 53 -11.19 -11.28 11.64
N GLY A 54 -12.46 -10.90 11.74
CA GLY A 54 -13.06 -10.33 12.96
C GLY A 54 -14.51 -10.69 13.22
N HIS A 55 -15.20 -11.31 12.26
CA HIS A 55 -16.57 -11.80 12.42
C HIS A 55 -16.67 -13.19 11.81
N PRO A 56 -17.16 -14.22 12.53
CA PRO A 56 -17.50 -15.48 11.88
C PRO A 56 -18.51 -15.16 10.79
N CYS A 57 -18.19 -15.50 9.54
CA CYS A 57 -19.07 -15.31 8.39
C CYS A 57 -20.42 -15.98 8.70
N LEU A 58 -21.39 -15.21 9.19
CA LEU A 58 -22.71 -15.70 9.56
C LEU A 58 -23.49 -15.93 8.26
N ASN A 59 -23.50 -17.18 7.84
CA ASN A 59 -24.46 -17.81 6.94
C ASN A 59 -24.73 -17.05 5.62
N ASN A 60 -24.16 -17.56 4.52
CA ASN A 60 -24.63 -17.47 3.12
C ASN A 60 -24.10 -16.38 2.13
N ALA A 61 -23.12 -15.55 2.47
CA ALA A 61 -22.46 -14.71 1.47
C ALA A 61 -21.14 -15.36 1.01
N VAL A 62 -21.21 -16.13 -0.08
CA VAL A 62 -20.01 -16.65 -0.75
C VAL A 62 -19.26 -15.46 -1.35
N SER A 63 -18.03 -15.21 -0.89
CA SER A 63 -17.11 -14.28 -1.54
C SER A 63 -16.76 -14.81 -2.93
N LYS A 64 -16.97 -13.97 -3.95
CA LYS A 64 -16.45 -14.18 -5.30
C LYS A 64 -15.13 -13.46 -5.44
#